data_AF-A0A4Q0Z6V6-F1
#
_entry.id   AF-A0A4Q0Z6V6-F1
#
_cell.length_a   1.000
_cell.length_b   1.000
_cell.length_c   1.000
_cell.angle_alpha   90.00
_cell.angle_beta   90.00
_cell.angle_gamma   90.00
#
_symmetry.space_group_name_H-M   'P 1'
#
loop_
_entity.id
_entity.type
_entity.pdbx_description
1 polymer ?
#
loop_
_entity_poly.entity_id
_entity_poly.type
_entity_poly.pdbx_seq_one_letter_code
_entity_poly.pdbx_strand_id
1 'polypeptide(L)'
;MSSEMIISSLSQVWHLIPIVIFIFVFKKFMDNKGKKYKININEEYEKKGLTLELRTIEKYEKLGYKIIYDETKDDKKEQGIDIICTKDEQTYLIKCNNNSKSKSIKAEDIKAFHKNALEYVKTNNLEEKNVKFRYVIHYEDALDKSARNILKDDSYNCKYVII
;
A
#
# COMPACT_ATOMS: atom_id res chain seq x y z
N MET A 1 -27.29 16.63 48.79
CA MET A 1 -27.59 15.19 48.56
C MET A 1 -27.39 14.73 47.11
N SER A 2 -27.01 15.59 46.15
CA SER A 2 -26.75 15.19 44.76
C SER A 2 -25.27 14.84 44.50
N SER A 3 -24.33 15.64 45.01
CA SER A 3 -22.90 15.44 44.75
C SER A 3 -22.31 14.16 45.37
N GLU A 4 -22.75 13.74 46.55
CA GLU A 4 -22.25 12.50 47.19
C GLU A 4 -22.66 11.23 46.43
N MET A 5 -23.87 11.21 45.84
CA MET A 5 -24.32 10.09 45.00
C MET A 5 -23.57 10.01 43.67
N ILE A 6 -23.12 11.14 43.13
CA ILE A 6 -22.26 11.17 41.93
C ILE A 6 -20.85 10.66 42.27
N ILE A 7 -20.30 11.04 43.43
CA ILE A 7 -18.98 10.60 43.87
C ILE A 7 -18.96 9.09 44.18
N SER A 8 -20.02 8.55 44.78
CA SER A 8 -20.12 7.10 45.09
C SER A 8 -20.28 6.24 43.84
N SER A 9 -20.95 6.74 42.80
CA SER A 9 -21.06 6.05 41.50
C SER A 9 -19.77 6.15 40.67
N LEU A 10 -19.02 7.25 40.78
CA LEU A 10 -17.68 7.37 40.18
C LEU A 10 -16.65 6.45 40.85
N SER A 11 -16.71 6.25 42.17
CA SER A 11 -15.77 5.37 42.88
C SER A 11 -15.93 3.89 42.50
N GLN A 12 -17.16 3.45 42.17
CA GLN A 12 -17.46 2.09 41.71
C GLN A 12 -16.92 1.78 40.30
N VAL A 13 -16.69 2.81 39.48
CA VAL A 13 -16.26 2.69 38.07
C VAL A 13 -14.75 2.96 37.90
N TRP A 14 -14.05 3.40 38.96
CA TRP A 14 -12.62 3.75 38.90
C TRP A 14 -11.72 2.62 38.38
N HIS A 15 -12.07 1.36 38.68
CA HIS A 15 -11.33 0.18 38.20
C HIS A 15 -11.48 -0.08 36.69
N LEU A 16 -12.48 0.50 36.02
CA LEU A 16 -12.68 0.33 34.58
C LEU A 16 -11.70 1.17 33.76
N ILE A 17 -11.23 2.30 34.29
CA ILE A 17 -10.24 3.17 33.64
C ILE A 17 -8.93 2.42 33.34
N PRO A 18 -8.25 1.76 34.30
CA PRO A 18 -7.03 1.02 34.03
C PRO A 18 -7.25 -0.19 33.10
N ILE A 19 -8.44 -0.82 33.14
CA ILE A 19 -8.78 -1.93 32.24
C ILE A 19 -8.88 -1.44 30.79
N VAL A 20 -9.55 -0.31 30.53
CA VAL A 20 -9.67 0.28 29.19
C VAL A 20 -8.29 0.69 28.66
N ILE A 21 -7.45 1.29 29.51
CA ILE A 21 -6.06 1.63 29.16
C ILE A 21 -5.28 0.37 28.81
N PHE A 22 -5.39 -0.68 29.63
CA PHE A 22 -4.71 -1.96 29.39
C PHE A 22 -5.13 -2.59 28.05
N ILE A 23 -6.43 -2.62 27.74
CA ILE A 23 -6.93 -3.13 26.45
C ILE A 23 -6.34 -2.35 25.29
N PHE A 24 -6.30 -1.01 25.37
CA PHE A 24 -5.76 -0.17 24.31
C PHE A 24 -4.25 -0.42 24.10
N VAL A 25 -3.48 -0.52 25.19
CA VAL A 25 -2.05 -0.84 25.14
C VAL A 25 -1.82 -2.24 24.58
N PHE A 26 -2.60 -3.23 25.03
CA PHE A 26 -2.50 -4.61 24.57
C PHE A 26 -2.81 -4.74 23.07
N LYS A 27 -3.85 -4.06 22.59
CA LYS A 27 -4.18 -3.99 21.17
C LYS A 27 -3.02 -3.40 20.36
N LYS A 28 -2.51 -2.24 20.78
CA LYS A 28 -1.35 -1.58 20.14
C LYS A 28 -0.10 -2.47 20.12
N PHE A 29 0.12 -3.24 21.20
CA PHE A 29 1.21 -4.21 21.27
C PHE A 29 1.03 -5.36 20.28
N MET A 30 -0.16 -5.95 20.21
CA MET A 30 -0.48 -7.00 19.23
C MET A 30 -0.31 -6.51 17.79
N ASP A 31 -0.79 -5.31 17.47
CA ASP A 31 -0.68 -4.71 16.15
C ASP A 31 0.79 -4.53 15.75
N ASN A 32 1.62 -4.00 16.67
CA ASN A 32 3.06 -3.85 16.45
C ASN A 32 3.78 -5.19 16.24
N LYS A 33 3.40 -6.24 17.01
CA LYS A 33 3.99 -7.57 16.86
C LYS A 33 3.64 -8.18 15.51
N GLY A 34 2.37 -8.07 15.10
CA GLY A 34 1.91 -8.51 13.78
C GLY A 34 2.62 -7.78 12.64
N LYS A 35 2.83 -6.46 12.78
CA LYS A 35 3.58 -5.66 11.81
C LYS A 35 5.04 -6.10 11.68
N LYS A 36 5.75 -6.25 12.80
CA LYS A 36 7.15 -6.73 12.79
C LYS A 36 7.27 -8.11 12.14
N TYR A 37 6.34 -9.01 12.44
CA TYR A 37 6.31 -10.33 11.83
C TYR A 37 6.17 -10.27 10.30
N LYS A 38 5.25 -9.44 9.77
CA LYS A 38 5.09 -9.26 8.32
C LYS A 38 6.34 -8.65 7.66
N ILE A 39 6.96 -7.67 8.31
CA ILE A 39 8.22 -7.07 7.85
C ILE A 39 9.32 -8.12 7.73
N ASN A 40 9.52 -8.92 8.78
CA ASN A 40 10.53 -9.97 8.76
C ASN A 40 10.28 -11.01 7.66
N ILE A 41 9.03 -11.42 7.44
CA ILE A 41 8.67 -12.34 6.35
C ILE A 41 9.02 -11.74 4.98
N ASN A 42 8.64 -10.48 4.75
CA ASN A 42 8.93 -9.83 3.47
C ASN A 42 10.44 -9.65 3.28
N GLU A 43 11.19 -9.30 4.32
CA GLU A 43 12.65 -9.28 4.27
C GLU A 43 13.25 -10.67 3.96
N GLU A 44 12.68 -11.75 4.48
CA GLU A 44 13.08 -13.10 4.12
C GLU A 44 12.75 -13.46 2.66
N TYR A 45 11.61 -13.00 2.14
CA TYR A 45 11.27 -13.17 0.73
C TYR A 45 12.25 -12.43 -0.17
N GLU A 46 12.58 -11.18 0.14
CA GLU A 46 13.59 -10.41 -0.60
C GLU A 46 14.96 -11.13 -0.58
N LYS A 47 15.38 -11.68 0.58
CA LYS A 47 16.61 -12.48 0.69
C LYS A 47 16.59 -13.76 -0.15
N LYS A 48 15.41 -14.34 -0.39
CA LYS A 48 15.20 -15.52 -1.25
C LYS A 48 15.02 -15.15 -2.72
N GLY A 49 15.13 -13.85 -3.07
CA GLY A 49 14.91 -13.36 -4.43
C GLY A 49 13.44 -13.27 -4.83
N LEU A 50 12.49 -13.41 -3.89
CA LEU A 50 11.06 -13.26 -4.12
C LEU A 50 10.65 -11.79 -3.94
N THR A 51 11.10 -10.96 -4.87
CA THR A 51 10.88 -9.51 -4.79
C THR A 51 9.40 -9.14 -4.82
N LEU A 52 9.08 -7.92 -4.42
CA LEU A 52 7.72 -7.39 -4.52
C LEU A 52 7.19 -7.47 -5.97
N GLU A 53 8.02 -7.16 -6.95
CA GLU A 53 7.70 -7.20 -8.38
C GLU A 53 7.32 -8.62 -8.80
N LEU A 54 8.15 -9.63 -8.47
CA LEU A 54 7.87 -11.03 -8.81
C LEU A 54 6.58 -11.53 -8.16
N ARG A 55 6.36 -11.22 -6.88
CA ARG A 55 5.12 -11.56 -6.18
C ARG A 55 3.91 -10.85 -6.77
N THR A 56 4.11 -9.64 -7.29
CA THR A 56 3.07 -8.90 -8.02
C THR A 56 2.71 -9.58 -9.32
N ILE A 57 3.72 -9.96 -10.12
CA ILE A 57 3.54 -10.67 -11.38
C ILE A 57 2.77 -11.97 -11.15
N GLU A 58 3.23 -12.83 -10.23
CA GLU A 58 2.56 -14.09 -9.95
C GLU A 58 1.09 -13.90 -9.53
N LYS A 59 0.81 -12.86 -8.71
CA LYS A 59 -0.55 -12.56 -8.26
C LYS A 59 -1.41 -12.13 -9.44
N TYR A 60 -0.92 -11.25 -10.30
CA TYR A 60 -1.66 -10.76 -11.46
C TYR A 60 -1.89 -11.88 -12.48
N GLU A 61 -0.90 -12.72 -12.76
CA GLU A 61 -1.06 -13.91 -13.61
C GLU A 61 -2.12 -14.86 -13.07
N LYS A 62 -2.10 -15.16 -11.76
CA LYS A 62 -3.14 -15.99 -11.10
C LYS A 62 -4.55 -15.38 -11.20
N LEU A 63 -4.64 -14.06 -11.32
CA LEU A 63 -5.90 -13.33 -11.52
C LEU A 63 -6.30 -13.21 -13.00
N GLY A 64 -5.56 -13.83 -13.91
CA GLY A 64 -5.83 -13.86 -15.35
C GLY A 64 -5.34 -12.63 -16.13
N TYR A 65 -4.42 -11.86 -15.57
CA TYR A 65 -3.76 -10.77 -16.31
C TYR A 65 -2.66 -11.34 -17.21
N LYS A 66 -2.49 -10.75 -18.39
CA LYS A 66 -1.40 -11.05 -19.31
C LYS A 66 -0.27 -10.05 -19.10
N ILE A 67 0.92 -10.52 -18.71
CA ILE A 67 2.11 -9.66 -18.58
C ILE A 67 2.65 -9.32 -19.97
N ILE A 68 2.92 -8.04 -20.20
CA ILE A 68 3.48 -7.49 -21.45
C ILE A 68 4.93 -7.05 -21.25
N TYR A 69 5.22 -6.45 -20.10
CA TYR A 69 6.54 -5.94 -19.74
C TYR A 69 6.81 -6.22 -18.26
N ASP A 70 8.06 -6.53 -17.97
CA ASP A 70 8.56 -6.86 -16.65
C ASP A 70 9.98 -6.29 -16.52
N GLU A 71 10.16 -5.25 -15.69
CA GLU A 71 11.45 -4.59 -15.48
C GLU A 71 12.53 -5.58 -14.98
N THR A 72 12.15 -6.72 -14.38
CA THR A 72 13.12 -7.74 -13.95
C THR A 72 13.73 -8.53 -15.12
N LYS A 73 13.12 -8.47 -16.31
CA LYS A 73 13.51 -9.23 -17.50
C LYS A 73 13.95 -8.35 -18.67
N ASP A 74 13.46 -7.11 -18.73
CA ASP A 74 13.69 -6.21 -19.86
C ASP A 74 14.84 -5.22 -19.58
N ASP A 75 15.83 -5.16 -20.49
CA ASP A 75 16.97 -4.23 -20.39
C ASP A 75 16.57 -2.76 -20.56
N LYS A 76 15.38 -2.52 -21.12
CA LYS A 76 14.78 -1.19 -21.26
C LYS A 76 13.98 -0.89 -20.00
N LYS A 77 14.50 -0.03 -19.13
CA LYS A 77 13.72 0.54 -18.03
C LYS A 77 12.71 1.54 -18.61
N GLU A 78 11.43 1.19 -18.53
CA GLU A 78 10.37 2.18 -18.65
C GLU A 78 10.45 3.04 -17.39
N GLN A 79 10.81 4.32 -17.54
CA GLN A 79 11.20 5.15 -16.40
C GLN A 79 10.10 5.17 -15.34
N GLY A 80 10.28 4.44 -14.24
CA GLY A 80 9.32 4.39 -13.13
C GLY A 80 8.06 3.57 -13.39
N ILE A 81 8.03 2.66 -14.36
CA ILE A 81 7.01 1.62 -14.51
C ILE A 81 7.72 0.27 -14.40
N ASP A 82 7.27 -0.58 -13.48
CA ASP A 82 7.96 -1.83 -13.18
C ASP A 82 7.29 -3.01 -13.90
N ILE A 83 5.96 -2.95 -14.06
CA ILE A 83 5.16 -4.02 -14.70
C ILE A 83 4.10 -3.37 -15.60
N ILE A 84 3.92 -3.95 -16.80
CA ILE A 84 2.80 -3.65 -17.69
C ILE A 84 2.04 -4.94 -17.94
N CYS A 85 0.74 -4.92 -17.71
CA CYS A 85 -0.11 -6.06 -17.99
C CYS A 85 -1.46 -5.65 -18.56
N THR A 86 -2.16 -6.59 -19.20
CA THR A 86 -3.49 -6.36 -19.76
C THR A 86 -4.51 -7.35 -19.23
N LYS A 87 -5.75 -6.88 -19.12
CA LYS A 87 -6.92 -7.70 -18.81
C LYS A 87 -8.17 -6.98 -19.31
N ASP A 88 -9.09 -7.70 -19.95
CA ASP A 88 -10.39 -7.19 -20.39
C ASP A 88 -10.27 -5.86 -21.19
N GLU A 89 -9.39 -5.84 -22.20
CA GLU A 89 -9.07 -4.66 -23.04
C GLU A 89 -8.45 -3.45 -22.31
N GLN A 90 -8.16 -3.58 -21.01
CA GLN A 90 -7.50 -2.56 -20.22
C GLN A 90 -6.01 -2.85 -20.07
N THR A 91 -5.20 -1.79 -20.14
CA THR A 91 -3.77 -1.80 -19.84
C THR A 91 -3.53 -1.29 -18.43
N TYR A 92 -2.68 -1.96 -17.69
CA TYR A 92 -2.31 -1.63 -16.32
C TYR A 92 -0.83 -1.28 -16.29
N LEU A 93 -0.51 -0.07 -15.84
CA LEU A 93 0.85 0.37 -15.56
C LEU A 93 1.06 0.32 -14.05
N ILE A 94 2.08 -0.40 -13.60
CA ILE A 94 2.26 -0.73 -12.20
C ILE A 94 3.64 -0.28 -11.74
N LYS A 95 3.69 0.43 -10.61
CA LYS A 95 4.91 0.70 -9.85
C LYS A 95 4.89 -0.11 -8.56
N CYS A 96 5.97 -0.81 -8.26
CA CYS A 96 6.23 -1.46 -6.99
C CYS A 96 7.12 -0.57 -6.12
N ASN A 97 6.75 -0.42 -4.85
CA ASN A 97 7.57 0.26 -3.85
C ASN A 97 7.66 -0.60 -2.59
N ASN A 98 8.83 -1.18 -2.38
CA ASN A 98 9.11 -2.09 -1.27
C ASN A 98 9.48 -1.38 0.04
N ASN A 99 9.34 -0.05 0.12
CA ASN A 99 9.68 0.67 1.34
C ASN A 99 8.81 0.25 2.52
N SER A 100 9.45 -0.33 3.54
CA SER A 100 8.79 -0.84 4.75
C SER A 100 8.71 0.20 5.88
N LYS A 101 9.41 1.34 5.73
CA LYS A 101 9.45 2.38 6.76
C LYS A 101 8.12 3.13 6.81
N SER A 102 7.61 3.33 8.02
CA SER A 102 6.36 4.08 8.24
C SER A 102 6.42 5.48 7.64
N LYS A 103 5.38 5.88 6.91
CA LYS A 103 5.20 7.21 6.29
C LYS A 103 6.37 7.64 5.40
N SER A 104 7.03 6.68 4.76
CA SER A 104 8.19 6.92 3.91
C SER A 104 7.81 7.25 2.47
N ILE A 105 6.68 6.72 1.99
CA ILE A 105 6.14 6.97 0.67
C ILE A 105 5.26 8.22 0.75
N LYS A 106 5.63 9.24 -0.02
CA LYS A 106 5.00 10.57 0.00
C LYS A 106 4.22 10.84 -1.27
N ALA A 107 3.45 11.93 -1.26
CA ALA A 107 2.73 12.41 -2.43
C ALA A 107 3.64 12.61 -3.66
N GLU A 108 4.89 13.04 -3.46
CA GLU A 108 5.84 13.28 -4.53
C GLU A 108 6.18 11.98 -5.28
N ASP A 109 6.30 10.85 -4.58
CA ASP A 109 6.58 9.54 -5.18
C ASP A 109 5.43 9.10 -6.09
N ILE A 110 4.19 9.31 -5.65
CA ILE A 110 2.98 8.96 -6.42
C ILE A 110 2.85 9.88 -7.64
N LYS A 111 3.13 11.18 -7.48
CA LYS A 111 3.09 12.15 -8.59
C LYS A 111 4.16 11.88 -9.63
N ALA A 112 5.37 11.48 -9.20
CA ALA A 112 6.45 11.09 -10.10
C ALA A 112 6.04 9.88 -10.94
N PHE A 113 5.51 8.83 -10.30
CA PHE A 113 4.96 7.67 -11.00
C PHE A 113 3.87 8.06 -11.99
N HIS A 114 2.88 8.85 -11.55
CA HIS A 114 1.78 9.28 -12.41
C HIS A 114 2.26 10.06 -13.64
N LYS A 115 3.23 10.96 -13.46
CA LYS A 115 3.83 11.71 -14.57
C LYS A 115 4.45 10.76 -15.60
N ASN A 116 5.25 9.80 -15.14
CA ASN A 116 5.91 8.84 -16.01
C ASN A 116 4.90 7.91 -16.71
N ALA A 117 3.87 7.48 -15.99
CA ALA A 117 2.78 6.67 -16.54
C ALA A 117 2.02 7.41 -17.65
N LEU A 118 1.73 8.71 -17.46
CA LEU A 118 1.13 9.54 -18.51
C LEU A 118 2.05 9.72 -19.72
N GLU A 119 3.35 9.90 -19.50
CA GLU A 119 4.33 10.01 -20.58
C GLU A 119 4.40 8.72 -21.40
N TYR A 120 4.39 7.57 -20.74
CA TYR A 120 4.30 6.27 -21.39
C TYR A 120 3.04 6.13 -22.24
N VAL A 121 1.87 6.51 -21.69
CA VAL A 121 0.59 6.47 -22.40
C VAL A 121 0.63 7.31 -23.68
N LYS A 122 1.17 8.52 -23.60
CA LYS A 122 1.31 9.43 -24.76
C LYS A 122 2.28 8.89 -25.80
N THR A 123 3.45 8.44 -25.36
CA THR A 123 4.52 7.96 -26.25
C THR A 123 4.11 6.70 -27.01
N ASN A 124 3.26 5.87 -26.40
CA ASN A 124 2.76 4.62 -26.99
C ASN A 124 1.36 4.76 -27.62
N ASN A 125 0.83 5.98 -27.75
CA ASN A 125 -0.50 6.25 -28.32
C ASN A 125 -1.64 5.42 -27.72
N LEU A 126 -1.61 5.19 -26.40
CA LEU A 126 -2.65 4.44 -25.71
C LEU A 126 -3.86 5.33 -25.39
N GLU A 127 -5.07 4.78 -25.47
CA GLU A 127 -6.28 5.50 -25.04
C GLU A 127 -6.32 5.63 -23.51
N GLU A 128 -6.18 6.85 -22.99
CA GLU A 128 -6.12 7.12 -21.53
C GLU A 128 -7.26 6.44 -20.73
N LYS A 129 -8.47 6.39 -21.28
CA LYS A 129 -9.64 5.74 -20.65
C LYS A 129 -9.47 4.23 -20.41
N ASN A 130 -8.65 3.56 -21.23
CA ASN A 130 -8.39 2.12 -21.17
C ASN A 130 -7.13 1.79 -20.34
N VAL A 131 -6.43 2.79 -19.84
CA VAL A 131 -5.24 2.59 -19.01
C VAL A 131 -5.58 2.81 -17.54
N LYS A 132 -5.02 1.99 -16.66
CA LYS A 132 -5.19 2.06 -15.20
C LYS A 132 -3.83 2.06 -14.52
N PHE A 133 -3.62 2.97 -13.57
CA PHE A 133 -2.36 3.02 -12.82
C PHE A 133 -2.49 2.31 -11.48
N ARG A 134 -1.47 1.55 -11.10
CA ARG A 134 -1.43 0.82 -9.82
C ARG A 134 -0.12 1.08 -9.09
N TYR A 135 -0.22 1.34 -7.80
CA TYR A 135 0.91 1.56 -6.92
C TYR A 135 0.98 0.44 -5.87
N VAL A 136 1.84 -0.53 -6.09
CA VAL A 136 1.96 -1.71 -5.24
C VAL A 136 2.90 -1.42 -4.08
N ILE A 137 2.45 -1.76 -2.87
CA ILE A 137 3.18 -1.58 -1.61
C ILE A 137 3.03 -2.82 -0.74
N HIS A 138 3.93 -3.01 0.21
CA HIS A 138 3.76 -4.05 1.23
C HIS A 138 2.80 -3.66 2.34
N TYR A 139 2.76 -2.37 2.71
CA TYR A 139 2.05 -1.91 3.90
C TYR A 139 1.42 -0.55 3.70
N GLU A 140 0.14 -0.40 4.05
CA GLU A 140 -0.53 0.91 4.05
C GLU A 140 0.17 1.94 4.95
N ASP A 141 0.77 1.48 6.05
CA ASP A 141 1.55 2.30 6.97
C ASP A 141 2.77 2.96 6.32
N ALA A 142 3.29 2.42 5.21
CA ALA A 142 4.39 3.01 4.47
C ALA A 142 3.98 4.33 3.81
N LEU A 143 2.69 4.48 3.47
CA LEU A 143 2.13 5.71 2.94
C LEU A 143 2.05 6.78 4.03
N ASP A 144 2.48 7.99 3.73
CA ASP A 144 2.19 9.15 4.54
C ASP A 144 0.71 9.59 4.38
N LYS A 145 0.30 10.65 5.05
CA LYS A 145 -1.10 11.13 4.95
C LYS A 145 -1.40 11.66 3.54
N SER A 146 -0.43 12.31 2.89
CA SER A 146 -0.64 12.96 1.60
C SER A 146 -0.76 11.94 0.46
N ALA A 147 0.09 10.91 0.42
CA ALA A 147 0.03 9.78 -0.50
C ALA A 147 -1.28 9.01 -0.35
N ARG A 148 -1.70 8.72 0.89
CA ARG A 148 -3.01 8.06 1.14
C ARG A 148 -4.17 8.86 0.56
N ASN A 149 -4.16 10.18 0.71
CA ASN A 149 -5.25 11.01 0.18
C ASN A 149 -5.28 10.97 -1.35
N ILE A 150 -4.12 11.07 -2.00
CA ILE A 150 -4.00 11.00 -3.47
C ILE A 150 -4.53 9.67 -4.02
N LEU A 151 -4.24 8.57 -3.33
CA LEU A 151 -4.57 7.21 -3.79
C LEU A 151 -5.99 6.74 -3.37
N LYS A 152 -6.70 7.48 -2.51
CA LYS A 152 -8.03 7.11 -2.01
C LYS A 152 -9.16 7.45 -2.98
N ASP A 153 -9.04 8.58 -3.69
CA ASP A 153 -10.15 9.18 -4.44
C ASP A 153 -10.00 9.02 -5.96
N ASP A 154 -9.16 8.09 -6.43
CA ASP A 154 -8.86 7.86 -7.85
C ASP A 154 -8.48 9.12 -8.64
N SER A 155 -8.07 10.21 -7.96
CA SER A 155 -7.92 11.53 -8.57
C SER A 155 -6.89 11.57 -9.69
N TYR A 156 -5.99 10.59 -9.71
CA TYR A 156 -4.92 10.40 -10.69
C TYR A 156 -5.05 9.09 -11.47
N ASN A 157 -6.25 8.48 -11.51
CA ASN A 157 -6.46 7.14 -12.08
C ASN A 157 -5.51 6.08 -11.47
N CYS A 158 -5.07 6.31 -10.23
CA CYS A 158 -4.04 5.56 -9.54
C CYS A 158 -4.57 5.01 -8.21
N LYS A 159 -4.60 3.68 -8.09
CA LYS A 159 -4.97 2.95 -6.87
C LYS A 159 -3.76 2.27 -6.27
N TYR A 160 -3.64 2.25 -4.95
CA TYR A 160 -2.67 1.38 -4.33
C TYR A 160 -3.18 -0.04 -4.18
N VAL A 161 -2.26 -1.01 -4.21
CA VAL A 161 -2.54 -2.43 -4.00
C VAL A 161 -1.55 -2.96 -2.98
N ILE A 162 -2.04 -3.73 -2.00
CA ILE A 162 -1.18 -4.37 -1.01
C ILE A 162 -0.87 -5.80 -1.44
N ILE A 163 0.42 -6.14 -1.44
CA ILE A 163 0.96 -7.48 -1.74
C ILE A 163 1.95 -7.91 -0.66
#